data_AF-E6WTG1-F1
#
_entry.id   AF-E6WTG1-F1
#
_cell.length_a   1.000
_cell.length_b   1.000
_cell.length_c   1.000
_cell.angle_alpha   90.00
_cell.angle_beta   90.00
_cell.angle_gamma   90.00
#
_symmetry.space_group_name_H-M   'P 1'
#
loop_
_entity.id
_entity.type
_entity.pdbx_description
1 polymer ?
#
loop_
_entity_poly.entity_id
_entity_poly.type
_entity_poly.pdbx_seq_one_letter_code
_entity_poly.pdbx_strand_id
1 'polypeptide(L)'
;MTITVYLDSADYSLLSEERLDGTQEKLRDALFEFSRRPNLIFAYSGVHISEMAPLRATYTSSASARVGVLSALCKRNALMSTDQLVESEIRALSARSEVRLDIFRPDGSWFPDVGGIAKPSMGLSLMREIKGTIDSLAPNRKARRAARSNVWRGDSLRRKLADKLSTADLDNFLAIYPMRPADALTLNRYVFGLATPEDADNAFFSSLRDPEWMMRWFANHHDELNPIVQWVRRPAEKLLETMEGAIGELKRYRIAGVSQVDELLSIGGWKLAQDELLIKVANRIGAGLGLSQLTTSAEDIDKFCPGLSASVRTAHTSVRNSLLDGSRKLKKSDFVDALHCMYSPYIDVFRADKYTASIVRPLLKNHRTHVCSSLCQVTEVLKVMEAKGVAD
;
A
#
# COMPACT_ATOMS: atom_id res chain seq x y z
N MET A 1 -2.00 -18.77 -19.07
CA MET A 1 -1.17 -18.09 -18.05
C MET A 1 -1.72 -16.69 -17.83
N THR A 2 -1.82 -16.22 -16.58
CA THR A 2 -2.24 -14.83 -16.28
C THR A 2 -0.99 -13.95 -16.19
N ILE A 3 -1.03 -12.78 -16.83
CA ILE A 3 0.05 -11.79 -16.85
C ILE A 3 -0.33 -10.64 -15.91
N THR A 4 0.51 -10.33 -14.92
CA THR A 4 0.30 -9.21 -13.99
C THR A 4 1.13 -7.99 -14.39
N VAL A 5 0.46 -6.84 -14.49
CA VAL A 5 1.03 -5.56 -14.88
C VAL A 5 0.95 -4.58 -13.71
N TYR A 6 2.07 -3.95 -13.41
CA TYR A 6 2.16 -2.92 -12.37
C TYR A 6 2.66 -1.62 -13.00
N LEU A 7 1.80 -0.60 -12.98
CA LEU A 7 2.12 0.74 -13.48
C LEU A 7 2.72 1.60 -12.37
N ASP A 8 3.27 2.75 -12.74
CA ASP A 8 3.76 3.74 -11.79
C ASP A 8 2.68 4.80 -11.52
N SER A 9 2.72 5.49 -10.38
CA SER A 9 1.78 6.56 -10.04
C SER A 9 1.82 7.73 -11.04
N ALA A 10 2.98 7.98 -11.64
CA ALA A 10 3.15 8.96 -12.70
C ALA A 10 2.36 8.61 -13.97
N ASP A 11 2.12 7.32 -14.26
CA ASP A 11 1.30 6.92 -15.42
C ASP A 11 -0.15 7.32 -15.23
N TYR A 12 -0.72 7.06 -14.07
CA TYR A 12 -2.10 7.45 -13.79
C TYR A 12 -2.26 8.96 -13.81
N SER A 13 -1.25 9.70 -13.36
CA SER A 13 -1.21 11.15 -13.47
C SER A 13 -1.28 11.58 -14.94
N LEU A 14 -0.38 11.06 -15.78
CA LEU A 14 -0.33 11.33 -17.21
C LEU A 14 -1.64 10.97 -17.93
N LEU A 15 -2.21 9.81 -17.65
CA LEU A 15 -3.41 9.30 -18.31
C LEU A 15 -4.72 9.94 -17.83
N SER A 16 -4.65 10.72 -16.75
CA SER A 16 -5.80 11.40 -16.13
C SER A 16 -5.88 12.90 -16.44
N GLU A 17 -4.93 13.45 -17.22
CA GLU A 17 -4.95 14.86 -17.62
C GLU A 17 -6.21 15.19 -18.42
N GLU A 18 -6.78 16.38 -18.21
CA GLU A 18 -8.02 16.83 -18.89
C GLU A 18 -7.84 16.91 -20.41
N ARG A 19 -6.62 17.15 -20.87
CA ARG A 19 -6.26 17.27 -22.29
C ARG A 19 -5.08 16.37 -22.57
N LEU A 20 -5.38 15.17 -23.03
CA LEU A 20 -4.36 14.25 -23.53
C LEU A 20 -3.98 14.61 -24.96
N ASP A 21 -2.72 14.43 -25.32
CA ASP A 21 -2.34 14.41 -26.72
C ASP A 21 -2.78 13.10 -27.40
N GLY A 22 -2.84 13.09 -28.73
CA GLY A 22 -3.32 11.92 -29.48
C GLY A 22 -2.45 10.65 -29.31
N THR A 23 -1.24 10.75 -28.77
CA THR A 23 -0.41 9.59 -28.42
C THR A 23 -0.80 9.05 -27.05
N GLN A 24 -0.97 9.93 -26.06
CA GLN A 24 -1.43 9.59 -24.72
C GLN A 24 -2.84 8.98 -24.74
N GLU A 25 -3.76 9.51 -25.56
CA GLU A 25 -5.09 8.94 -25.75
C GLU A 25 -5.02 7.50 -26.27
N LYS A 26 -4.24 7.27 -27.34
CA LYS A 26 -4.05 5.92 -27.90
C LYS A 26 -3.45 4.96 -26.89
N LEU A 27 -2.48 5.41 -26.08
CA LEU A 27 -1.89 4.58 -25.02
C LEU A 27 -2.92 4.24 -23.95
N ARG A 28 -3.70 5.23 -23.49
CA ARG A 28 -4.78 5.02 -22.51
C ARG A 28 -5.79 3.99 -23.03
N ASP A 29 -6.26 4.18 -24.25
CA ASP A 29 -7.28 3.33 -24.85
C ASP A 29 -6.78 1.90 -25.06
N ALA A 30 -5.52 1.74 -25.48
CA ALA A 30 -4.87 0.44 -25.58
C ALA A 30 -4.77 -0.26 -24.22
N LEU A 31 -4.36 0.44 -23.16
CA LEU A 31 -4.28 -0.12 -21.81
C LEU A 31 -5.67 -0.53 -21.28
N PHE A 32 -6.71 0.27 -21.54
CA PHE A 32 -8.08 -0.10 -21.21
C PHE A 32 -8.55 -1.33 -22.00
N GLU A 33 -8.19 -1.45 -23.28
CA GLU A 33 -8.48 -2.65 -24.05
C GLU A 33 -7.80 -3.88 -23.45
N PHE A 34 -6.52 -3.78 -23.09
CA PHE A 34 -5.79 -4.86 -22.40
C PHE A 34 -6.44 -5.24 -21.06
N SER A 35 -6.91 -4.26 -20.28
CA SER A 35 -7.54 -4.51 -18.95
C SER A 35 -8.86 -5.30 -19.01
N ARG A 36 -9.47 -5.40 -20.20
CA ARG A 36 -10.68 -6.20 -20.44
C ARG A 36 -10.37 -7.66 -20.74
N ARG A 37 -9.12 -8.00 -21.02
CA ARG A 37 -8.71 -9.36 -21.38
C ARG A 37 -8.56 -10.21 -20.12
N PRO A 38 -9.11 -11.45 -20.07
CA PRO A 38 -9.18 -12.25 -18.85
C PRO A 38 -7.83 -12.79 -18.38
N ASN A 39 -6.84 -12.86 -19.27
CA ASN A 39 -5.47 -13.30 -19.00
C ASN A 39 -4.53 -12.15 -18.59
N LEU A 40 -5.03 -10.91 -18.48
CA LEU A 40 -4.25 -9.73 -18.12
C LEU A 40 -4.85 -9.07 -16.88
N ILE A 41 -4.00 -8.84 -15.89
CA ILE A 41 -4.38 -8.21 -14.64
C ILE A 41 -3.48 -7.00 -14.42
N PHE A 42 -4.07 -5.81 -14.45
CA PHE A 42 -3.44 -4.62 -13.89
C PHE A 42 -3.65 -4.65 -12.38
N ALA A 43 -2.59 -4.44 -11.61
CA ALA A 43 -2.65 -4.42 -10.16
C ALA A 43 -2.11 -3.11 -9.59
N TYR A 44 -2.69 -2.67 -8.48
CA TYR A 44 -2.20 -1.52 -7.70
C TYR A 44 -1.73 -1.97 -6.31
N SER A 45 -1.12 -1.07 -5.55
CA SER A 45 -0.66 -1.32 -4.17
C SER A 45 -1.06 -0.17 -3.26
N GLY A 46 -0.88 -0.33 -1.95
CA GLY A 46 -1.07 0.77 -1.01
C GLY A 46 -0.16 1.98 -1.27
N VAL A 47 0.98 1.79 -1.95
CA VAL A 47 1.89 2.89 -2.32
C VAL A 47 1.20 3.85 -3.29
N HIS A 48 0.50 3.32 -4.31
CA HIS A 48 -0.31 4.11 -5.22
C HIS A 48 -1.37 4.94 -4.50
N ILE A 49 -2.10 4.31 -3.58
CA ILE A 49 -3.17 4.98 -2.84
C ILE A 49 -2.59 6.11 -1.97
N SER A 50 -1.46 5.86 -1.32
CA SER A 50 -0.76 6.86 -0.50
C SER A 50 -0.29 8.07 -1.31
N GLU A 51 0.22 7.85 -2.54
CA GLU A 51 0.67 8.93 -3.43
C GLU A 51 -0.47 9.71 -4.10
N MET A 52 -1.58 9.02 -4.39
CA MET A 52 -2.74 9.65 -5.00
C MET A 52 -3.58 10.45 -4.00
N ALA A 53 -3.51 10.11 -2.71
CA ALA A 53 -4.23 10.80 -1.65
C ALA A 53 -3.92 12.32 -1.66
N PRO A 54 -4.95 13.18 -1.78
CA PRO A 54 -4.74 14.62 -1.87
C PRO A 54 -4.09 15.16 -0.60
N LEU A 55 -3.08 16.02 -0.76
CA LEU A 55 -2.44 16.72 0.36
C LEU A 55 -3.22 17.98 0.78
N ARG A 56 -4.09 18.49 -0.09
CA ARG A 56 -4.91 19.70 0.09
C ARG A 56 -6.21 19.57 -0.70
N ALA A 57 -7.30 20.19 -0.26
CA ALA A 57 -8.59 20.25 -0.97
C ALA A 57 -8.46 20.63 -2.45
N THR A 58 -7.54 21.54 -2.77
CA THR A 58 -7.33 22.05 -4.14
C THR A 58 -6.88 20.97 -5.11
N TYR A 59 -6.35 19.84 -4.63
CA TYR A 59 -5.88 18.73 -5.47
C TYR A 59 -6.88 17.57 -5.56
N THR A 60 -8.08 17.70 -4.99
CA THR A 60 -9.11 16.66 -4.97
C THR A 60 -9.55 16.21 -6.36
N SER A 61 -9.74 17.14 -7.30
CA SER A 61 -10.16 16.82 -8.67
C SER A 61 -9.13 15.96 -9.40
N SER A 62 -7.86 16.36 -9.32
CA SER A 62 -6.73 15.61 -9.89
C SER A 62 -6.55 14.25 -9.22
N ALA A 63 -6.67 14.15 -7.89
CA ALA A 63 -6.64 12.88 -7.18
C ALA A 63 -7.78 11.94 -7.62
N SER A 64 -8.99 12.48 -7.79
CA SER A 64 -10.16 11.72 -8.25
C SER A 64 -9.98 11.23 -9.69
N ALA A 65 -9.45 12.06 -10.59
CA ALA A 65 -9.18 11.67 -11.98
C ALA A 65 -8.15 10.53 -12.07
N ARG A 66 -7.04 10.64 -11.32
CA ARG A 66 -6.00 9.59 -11.25
C ARG A 66 -6.57 8.26 -10.77
N VAL A 67 -7.40 8.30 -9.72
CA VAL A 67 -8.01 7.09 -9.18
C VAL A 67 -9.12 6.54 -10.04
N GLY A 68 -9.81 7.36 -10.83
CA GLY A 68 -10.72 6.87 -11.87
C GLY A 68 -9.98 6.01 -12.90
N VAL A 69 -8.83 6.47 -13.40
CA VAL A 69 -7.98 5.68 -14.31
C VAL A 69 -7.48 4.40 -13.63
N LEU A 70 -7.00 4.50 -12.38
CA LEU A 70 -6.53 3.35 -11.60
C LEU A 70 -7.63 2.30 -11.43
N SER A 71 -8.84 2.72 -11.05
CA SER A 71 -9.96 1.82 -10.81
C SER A 71 -10.49 1.21 -12.11
N ALA A 72 -10.45 1.96 -13.22
CA ALA A 72 -10.81 1.42 -14.53
C ALA A 72 -9.84 0.35 -15.04
N LEU A 73 -8.52 0.53 -14.82
CA LEU A 73 -7.50 -0.45 -15.21
C LEU A 73 -7.45 -1.63 -14.25
N CYS A 74 -7.27 -1.35 -12.96
CA CYS A 74 -6.96 -2.36 -11.96
C CYS A 74 -8.22 -2.97 -11.34
N LYS A 75 -9.39 -2.35 -11.45
CA LYS A 75 -10.61 -2.81 -10.76
C LYS A 75 -10.32 -2.94 -9.25
N ARG A 76 -10.49 -4.13 -8.69
CA ARG A 76 -10.16 -4.47 -7.29
C ARG A 76 -8.86 -5.26 -7.16
N ASN A 77 -8.09 -5.37 -8.23
CA ASN A 77 -6.86 -6.15 -8.24
C ASN A 77 -5.77 -5.39 -7.49
N ALA A 78 -5.60 -5.71 -6.22
CA ALA A 78 -4.58 -5.16 -5.37
C ALA A 78 -3.38 -6.11 -5.27
N LEU A 79 -2.27 -5.57 -4.80
CA LEU A 79 -1.15 -6.30 -4.23
C LEU A 79 -1.21 -6.20 -2.70
N MET A 80 -0.67 -7.23 -2.06
CA MET A 80 -0.44 -7.31 -0.62
C MET A 80 0.19 -6.00 -0.11
N SER A 81 -0.17 -5.57 1.10
CA SER A 81 0.38 -4.34 1.67
C SER A 81 1.89 -4.47 1.91
N THR A 82 2.61 -3.34 1.86
CA THR A 82 4.08 -3.30 1.98
C THR A 82 4.57 -3.95 3.28
N ASP A 83 3.89 -3.72 4.40
CA ASP A 83 4.19 -4.31 5.70
C ASP A 83 4.01 -5.83 5.71
N GLN A 84 2.89 -6.32 5.17
CA GLN A 84 2.63 -7.77 5.07
C GLN A 84 3.61 -8.46 4.14
N LEU A 85 4.01 -7.81 3.04
CA LEU A 85 4.99 -8.33 2.09
C LEU A 85 6.34 -8.49 2.77
N VAL A 86 6.82 -7.42 3.40
CA VAL A 86 8.09 -7.44 4.15
C VAL A 86 8.05 -8.46 5.28
N GLU A 87 6.97 -8.54 6.05
CA GLU A 87 6.82 -9.55 7.11
C GLU A 87 6.87 -10.96 6.54
N SER A 88 6.15 -11.23 5.46
CA SER A 88 6.11 -12.54 4.80
C SER A 88 7.48 -12.96 4.28
N GLU A 89 8.21 -12.04 3.65
CA GLU A 89 9.59 -12.26 3.20
C GLU A 89 10.54 -12.56 4.35
N ILE A 90 10.47 -11.78 5.43
CA ILE A 90 11.32 -11.99 6.61
C ILE A 90 11.02 -13.33 7.29
N ARG A 91 9.74 -13.73 7.35
CA ARG A 91 9.36 -15.06 7.83
C ARG A 91 9.86 -16.17 6.89
N ALA A 92 9.79 -15.97 5.58
CA ALA A 92 10.33 -16.90 4.60
C ALA A 92 11.85 -17.06 4.74
N LEU A 93 12.59 -15.97 4.94
CA LEU A 93 14.03 -15.98 5.24
C LEU A 93 14.35 -16.75 6.53
N SER A 94 13.59 -16.51 7.60
CA SER A 94 13.76 -17.22 8.87
C SER A 94 13.50 -18.72 8.73
N ALA A 95 12.47 -19.10 7.96
CA ALA A 95 12.12 -20.49 7.69
C ALA A 95 12.94 -21.13 6.57
N ARG A 96 13.78 -20.37 5.86
CA ARG A 96 14.50 -20.78 4.65
C ARG A 96 13.56 -21.37 3.58
N SER A 97 12.37 -20.78 3.45
CA SER A 97 11.33 -21.23 2.51
C SER A 97 11.49 -20.55 1.15
N GLU A 98 11.68 -21.35 0.09
CA GLU A 98 11.75 -20.86 -1.30
C GLU A 98 10.36 -20.73 -1.95
N VAL A 99 9.28 -20.91 -1.18
CA VAL A 99 7.93 -20.78 -1.70
C VAL A 99 7.72 -19.34 -2.17
N ARG A 100 7.44 -19.17 -3.46
CA ARG A 100 7.09 -17.87 -4.03
C ARG A 100 5.82 -17.36 -3.33
N LEU A 101 5.92 -16.17 -2.74
CA LEU A 101 4.80 -15.51 -2.10
C LEU A 101 3.72 -15.18 -3.13
N ASP A 102 2.47 -15.56 -2.83
CA ASP A 102 1.30 -15.04 -3.53
C ASP A 102 0.93 -13.68 -2.94
N ILE A 103 1.33 -12.64 -3.65
CA ILE A 103 1.07 -11.25 -3.26
C ILE A 103 -0.21 -10.69 -3.87
N PHE A 104 -0.92 -11.45 -4.71
CA PHE A 104 -2.07 -10.94 -5.43
C PHE A 104 -3.33 -10.94 -4.56
N ARG A 105 -4.11 -9.86 -4.61
CA ARG A 105 -5.30 -9.63 -3.78
C ARG A 105 -6.46 -9.17 -4.67
N PRO A 106 -7.20 -10.10 -5.32
CA PRO A 106 -8.30 -9.74 -6.23
C PRO A 106 -9.50 -9.07 -5.53
N ASP A 107 -9.55 -9.16 -4.22
CA ASP A 107 -10.58 -8.57 -3.36
C ASP A 107 -10.29 -7.10 -3.00
N GLY A 108 -9.14 -6.55 -3.39
CA GLY A 108 -8.73 -5.18 -3.09
C GLY A 108 -8.06 -5.05 -1.72
N SER A 109 -7.60 -6.13 -1.10
CA SER A 109 -6.96 -6.08 0.23
C SER A 109 -5.51 -5.55 0.16
N TRP A 110 -5.35 -4.26 -0.13
CA TRP A 110 -4.07 -3.53 -0.17
C TRP A 110 -3.69 -2.87 1.18
N PHE A 111 -4.64 -2.82 2.11
CA PHE A 111 -4.52 -2.04 3.35
C PHE A 111 -3.56 -2.73 4.34
N PRO A 112 -2.73 -1.97 5.10
CA PRO A 112 -1.81 -2.54 6.08
C PRO A 112 -2.49 -3.41 7.14
N ASP A 113 -1.76 -4.36 7.71
CA ASP A 113 -2.25 -5.07 8.89
C ASP A 113 -2.23 -4.10 10.09
N VAL A 114 -3.41 -3.60 10.45
CA VAL A 114 -3.59 -2.73 11.62
C VAL A 114 -3.65 -3.51 12.93
N GLY A 115 -3.15 -4.74 12.97
CA GLY A 115 -2.77 -5.44 14.19
C GLY A 115 -3.90 -5.49 15.21
N GLY A 116 -4.98 -6.21 14.90
CA GLY A 116 -6.09 -6.39 15.84
C GLY A 116 -6.83 -5.11 16.27
N ILE A 117 -6.50 -3.92 15.75
CA ILE A 117 -7.27 -2.69 16.00
C ILE A 117 -8.61 -2.74 15.27
N ALA A 118 -8.65 -3.46 14.13
CA ALA A 118 -9.87 -3.89 13.45
C ALA A 118 -10.55 -5.12 14.11
N LYS A 119 -10.09 -5.60 15.28
CA LYS A 119 -10.85 -6.54 16.11
C LYS A 119 -11.83 -5.76 17.00
N PRO A 120 -12.73 -6.41 17.76
CA PRO A 120 -13.92 -5.81 18.40
C PRO A 120 -13.71 -4.58 19.30
N SER A 121 -12.49 -4.11 19.54
CA SER A 121 -12.19 -2.84 20.20
C SER A 121 -12.87 -1.63 19.54
N MET A 122 -13.02 -1.61 18.22
CA MET A 122 -13.74 -0.53 17.53
C MET A 122 -15.26 -0.60 17.84
N GLY A 123 -15.82 -1.81 17.82
CA GLY A 123 -17.17 -2.08 18.33
C GLY A 123 -17.34 -1.76 19.82
N LEU A 124 -16.32 -1.98 20.66
CA LEU A 124 -16.31 -1.65 22.08
C LEU A 124 -16.20 -0.14 22.35
N SER A 125 -15.58 0.63 21.44
CA SER A 125 -15.56 2.10 21.47
C SER A 125 -16.95 2.65 21.13
N LEU A 126 -17.52 2.21 20.01
CA LEU A 126 -18.88 2.58 19.59
C LEU A 126 -19.93 2.16 20.63
N MET A 127 -19.77 0.97 21.22
CA MET A 127 -20.59 0.50 22.34
C MET A 127 -20.45 1.35 23.59
N ARG A 128 -19.28 1.92 23.84
CA ARG A 128 -19.06 2.84 24.98
C ARG A 128 -19.80 4.15 24.75
N GLU A 129 -19.77 4.68 23.54
CA GLU A 129 -20.51 5.89 23.15
C GLU A 129 -22.02 5.65 23.18
N ILE A 130 -22.52 4.57 22.56
CA ILE A 130 -23.94 4.18 22.60
C ILE A 130 -24.41 3.99 24.06
N LYS A 131 -23.58 3.37 24.90
CA LYS A 131 -23.87 3.24 26.34
C LYS A 131 -23.91 4.60 27.04
N GLY A 132 -23.04 5.53 26.66
CA GLY A 132 -23.08 6.93 27.11
C GLY A 132 -24.37 7.64 26.72
N THR A 133 -24.84 7.47 25.49
CA THR A 133 -26.10 8.04 24.98
C THR A 133 -27.33 7.42 25.66
N ILE A 134 -27.33 6.11 25.90
CA ILE A 134 -28.38 5.44 26.69
C ILE A 134 -28.38 5.95 28.14
N ASP A 135 -27.19 6.22 28.69
CA ASP A 135 -27.05 6.73 30.06
C ASP A 135 -27.45 8.21 30.20
N SER A 136 -27.38 9.00 29.13
CA SER A 136 -27.81 10.41 29.09
C SER A 136 -29.31 10.57 28.84
N LEU A 137 -29.93 9.64 28.11
CA LEU A 137 -31.38 9.63 27.82
C LEU A 137 -32.24 9.15 29.01
N ALA A 138 -31.67 8.50 30.01
CA ALA A 138 -32.41 7.90 31.12
C ALA A 138 -32.13 8.63 32.46
N PRO A 139 -33.08 9.41 33.01
CA PRO A 139 -32.83 10.31 34.13
C PRO A 139 -32.57 9.60 35.47
N ASN A 140 -32.86 8.29 35.61
CA ASN A 140 -32.63 7.55 36.86
C ASN A 140 -31.92 6.21 36.68
N ARG A 141 -31.27 5.71 37.74
CA ARG A 141 -30.46 4.48 37.75
C ARG A 141 -31.28 3.20 37.46
N LYS A 142 -32.54 3.15 37.88
CA LYS A 142 -33.47 2.04 37.66
C LYS A 142 -33.92 1.99 36.20
N ALA A 143 -34.20 3.15 35.60
CA ALA A 143 -34.50 3.31 34.18
C ALA A 143 -33.29 2.93 33.31
N ARG A 144 -32.06 3.31 33.71
CA ARG A 144 -30.82 2.86 33.05
C ARG A 144 -30.64 1.34 33.09
N ARG A 145 -30.89 0.70 34.24
CA ARG A 145 -30.81 -0.76 34.37
C ARG A 145 -31.89 -1.48 33.55
N ALA A 146 -33.12 -0.96 33.53
CA ALA A 146 -34.22 -1.51 32.74
C ALA A 146 -34.01 -1.33 31.23
N ALA A 147 -33.54 -0.16 30.79
CA ALA A 147 -33.19 0.10 29.40
C ALA A 147 -32.07 -0.84 28.93
N ARG A 148 -30.99 -0.96 29.71
CA ARG A 148 -29.93 -1.95 29.43
C ARG A 148 -30.51 -3.36 29.36
N SER A 149 -31.25 -3.81 30.37
CA SER A 149 -31.88 -5.14 30.39
C SER A 149 -32.77 -5.41 29.16
N ASN A 150 -33.54 -4.42 28.71
CA ASN A 150 -34.49 -4.57 27.61
C ASN A 150 -33.83 -4.47 26.23
N VAL A 151 -32.81 -3.63 26.06
CA VAL A 151 -31.97 -3.56 24.84
C VAL A 151 -31.27 -4.90 24.61
N TRP A 152 -30.82 -5.56 25.68
CA TRP A 152 -30.07 -6.81 25.56
C TRP A 152 -30.96 -8.07 25.50
N ARG A 153 -32.28 -7.99 25.72
CA ARG A 153 -33.18 -9.17 25.74
C ARG A 153 -34.24 -9.22 24.64
N GLY A 154 -34.51 -8.13 23.91
CA GLY A 154 -35.59 -8.05 22.93
C GLY A 154 -35.12 -7.81 21.49
N ASP A 155 -35.35 -8.78 20.60
CA ASP A 155 -34.93 -8.74 19.20
C ASP A 155 -35.58 -7.60 18.39
N SER A 156 -36.82 -7.23 18.73
CA SER A 156 -37.54 -6.11 18.13
C SER A 156 -37.07 -4.74 18.62
N LEU A 157 -36.59 -4.66 19.87
CA LEU A 157 -36.07 -3.42 20.44
C LEU A 157 -34.65 -3.14 19.94
N ARG A 158 -33.83 -4.19 19.76
CA ARG A 158 -32.50 -4.11 19.13
C ARG A 158 -32.60 -3.59 17.71
N ARG A 159 -33.53 -4.11 16.90
CA ARG A 159 -33.80 -3.60 15.54
C ARG A 159 -34.21 -2.13 15.56
N LYS A 160 -35.18 -1.76 16.41
CA LYS A 160 -35.61 -0.36 16.55
C LYS A 160 -34.53 0.59 17.06
N LEU A 161 -33.55 0.12 17.85
CA LEU A 161 -32.42 0.92 18.30
C LEU A 161 -31.32 1.03 17.24
N ALA A 162 -31.03 -0.06 16.52
CA ALA A 162 -30.14 -0.04 15.37
C ALA A 162 -30.64 0.95 14.31
N ASP A 163 -31.96 0.99 14.08
CA ASP A 163 -32.63 1.93 13.16
C ASP A 163 -32.77 3.36 13.71
N LYS A 164 -32.58 3.56 15.03
CA LYS A 164 -32.75 4.87 15.72
C LYS A 164 -31.46 5.55 16.13
N LEU A 165 -30.29 4.98 15.84
CA LEU A 165 -29.06 5.75 15.92
C LEU A 165 -29.25 7.00 15.06
N SER A 166 -29.07 8.16 15.68
CA SER A 166 -29.38 9.41 15.02
C SER A 166 -28.47 9.56 13.81
N THR A 167 -28.96 10.18 12.74
CA THR A 167 -28.13 10.53 11.58
C THR A 167 -26.86 11.28 12.03
N ALA A 168 -26.95 12.09 13.09
CA ALA A 168 -25.81 12.78 13.70
C ALA A 168 -24.74 11.85 14.31
N ASP A 169 -25.11 10.71 14.91
CA ASP A 169 -24.15 9.73 15.43
C ASP A 169 -23.44 9.00 14.29
N LEU A 170 -24.17 8.71 13.21
CA LEU A 170 -23.61 8.11 11.99
C LEU A 170 -22.67 9.10 11.29
N ASP A 171 -23.06 10.36 11.14
CA ASP A 171 -22.25 11.39 10.49
C ASP A 171 -20.93 11.63 11.24
N ASN A 172 -20.95 11.69 12.57
CA ASN A 172 -19.73 11.78 13.38
C ASN A 172 -18.81 10.56 13.19
N PHE A 173 -19.38 9.37 13.09
CA PHE A 173 -18.61 8.15 12.84
C PHE A 173 -17.99 8.12 11.44
N LEU A 174 -18.75 8.55 10.42
CA LEU A 174 -18.29 8.67 9.04
C LEU A 174 -17.25 9.78 8.83
N ALA A 175 -17.21 10.78 9.73
CA ALA A 175 -16.15 11.77 9.76
C ALA A 175 -14.80 11.17 10.17
N ILE A 176 -14.82 10.16 11.06
CA ILE A 176 -13.59 9.56 11.59
C ILE A 176 -13.13 8.36 10.76
N TYR A 177 -14.06 7.59 10.19
CA TYR A 177 -13.75 6.37 9.47
C TYR A 177 -14.16 6.44 7.98
N PRO A 178 -13.31 6.01 7.03
CA PRO A 178 -13.57 6.03 5.61
C PRO A 178 -14.52 4.92 5.20
N MET A 179 -15.76 4.99 5.68
CA MET A 179 -16.77 3.98 5.42
C MET A 179 -17.95 4.56 4.69
N ARG A 180 -18.55 3.76 3.82
CA ARG A 180 -19.82 4.09 3.20
C ARG A 180 -20.92 4.06 4.26
N PRO A 181 -21.97 4.89 4.12
CA PRO A 181 -23.11 4.83 5.03
C PRO A 181 -23.69 3.41 5.19
N ALA A 182 -23.78 2.64 4.09
CA ALA A 182 -24.28 1.27 4.12
C ALA A 182 -23.37 0.30 4.92
N ASP A 183 -22.05 0.48 4.85
CA ASP A 183 -21.08 -0.33 5.57
C ASP A 183 -21.09 0.02 7.08
N ALA A 184 -21.19 1.31 7.39
CA ALA A 184 -21.34 1.78 8.77
C ALA A 184 -22.63 1.27 9.43
N LEU A 185 -23.73 1.18 8.69
CA LEU A 185 -24.97 0.54 9.15
C LEU A 185 -24.77 -0.95 9.47
N THR A 186 -23.93 -1.65 8.71
CA THR A 186 -23.63 -3.07 8.97
C THR A 186 -22.82 -3.24 10.25
N LEU A 187 -21.82 -2.39 10.49
CA LEU A 187 -21.09 -2.34 11.77
C LEU A 187 -21.99 -2.03 12.95
N ASN A 188 -22.94 -1.11 12.76
CA ASN A 188 -23.94 -0.81 13.76
C ASN A 188 -24.82 -2.03 14.07
N ARG A 189 -25.29 -2.74 13.05
CA ARG A 189 -26.04 -4.01 13.23
C ARG A 189 -25.20 -5.05 13.98
N TYR A 190 -23.91 -5.17 13.68
CA TYR A 190 -23.00 -6.06 14.41
C TYR A 190 -22.93 -5.72 15.90
N VAL A 191 -22.80 -4.44 16.23
CA VAL A 191 -22.78 -3.94 17.62
C VAL A 191 -24.03 -4.32 18.41
N PHE A 192 -25.19 -4.40 17.75
CA PHE A 192 -26.44 -4.89 18.34
C PHE A 192 -26.62 -6.42 18.28
N GLY A 193 -25.63 -7.17 17.77
CA GLY A 193 -25.70 -8.61 17.58
C GLY A 193 -26.66 -9.05 16.46
N LEU A 194 -26.91 -8.16 15.50
CA LEU A 194 -27.80 -8.37 14.33
C LEU A 194 -27.03 -8.65 13.04
N ALA A 195 -25.70 -8.65 13.10
CA ALA A 195 -24.81 -9.06 12.02
C ALA A 195 -23.70 -9.92 12.62
N THR A 196 -23.04 -10.73 11.80
CA THR A 196 -21.93 -11.59 12.23
C THR A 196 -20.62 -10.79 12.32
N PRO A 197 -19.59 -11.31 13.01
CA PRO A 197 -18.24 -10.73 12.95
C PRO A 197 -17.71 -10.63 11.51
N GLU A 198 -17.99 -11.62 10.67
CA GLU A 198 -17.57 -11.63 9.27
C GLU A 198 -18.25 -10.53 8.46
N ASP A 199 -19.55 -10.27 8.69
CA ASP A 199 -20.27 -9.15 8.06
C ASP A 199 -19.65 -7.80 8.46
N ALA A 200 -19.26 -7.66 9.73
CA ALA A 200 -18.65 -6.46 10.28
C ALA A 200 -17.26 -6.21 9.67
N ASP A 201 -16.42 -7.23 9.63
CA ASP A 201 -15.09 -7.15 9.01
C ASP A 201 -15.22 -6.83 7.52
N ASN A 202 -16.11 -7.53 6.80
CA ASN A 202 -16.34 -7.26 5.39
C ASN A 202 -16.85 -5.84 5.14
N ALA A 203 -17.77 -5.33 5.95
CA ALA A 203 -18.25 -3.95 5.83
C ALA A 203 -17.13 -2.94 6.09
N PHE A 204 -16.34 -3.15 7.14
CA PHE A 204 -15.22 -2.27 7.48
C PHE A 204 -14.19 -2.19 6.34
N PHE A 205 -13.79 -3.34 5.80
CA PHE A 205 -12.79 -3.39 4.74
C PHE A 205 -13.36 -3.09 3.35
N SER A 206 -14.65 -3.32 3.08
CA SER A 206 -15.29 -3.07 1.78
C SER A 206 -15.05 -1.64 1.28
N SER A 207 -15.18 -0.66 2.17
CA SER A 207 -14.92 0.74 1.84
C SER A 207 -13.42 1.05 1.64
N LEU A 208 -12.54 0.42 2.42
CA LEU A 208 -11.08 0.57 2.27
C LEU A 208 -10.57 -0.07 0.97
N ARG A 209 -11.19 -1.16 0.53
CA ARG A 209 -10.89 -1.90 -0.69
C ARG A 209 -11.28 -1.15 -1.97
N ASP A 210 -12.01 -0.05 -1.86
CA ASP A 210 -12.44 0.76 -3.00
C ASP A 210 -11.62 2.07 -3.10
N PRO A 211 -10.69 2.16 -4.08
CA PRO A 211 -9.84 3.33 -4.25
C PRO A 211 -10.62 4.64 -4.46
N GLU A 212 -11.72 4.61 -5.24
CA GLU A 212 -12.52 5.81 -5.53
C GLU A 212 -13.21 6.34 -4.28
N TRP A 213 -13.73 5.44 -3.44
CA TRP A 213 -14.28 5.81 -2.15
C TRP A 213 -13.19 6.42 -1.24
N MET A 214 -12.03 5.78 -1.17
CA MET A 214 -10.92 6.27 -0.35
C MET A 214 -10.45 7.66 -0.75
N MET A 215 -10.35 7.96 -2.05
CA MET A 215 -9.98 9.31 -2.50
C MET A 215 -11.02 10.36 -2.17
N ARG A 216 -12.31 10.04 -2.35
CA ARG A 216 -13.40 10.94 -1.96
C ARG A 216 -13.38 11.21 -0.47
N TRP A 217 -13.12 10.19 0.33
CA TRP A 217 -13.00 10.36 1.77
C TRP A 217 -11.78 11.21 2.15
N PHE A 218 -10.59 10.94 1.58
CA PHE A 218 -9.40 11.77 1.82
C PHE A 218 -9.59 13.22 1.39
N ALA A 219 -10.29 13.47 0.28
CA ALA A 219 -10.60 14.81 -0.17
C ALA A 219 -11.38 15.62 0.87
N ASN A 220 -12.32 14.98 1.56
CA ASN A 220 -13.16 15.61 2.58
C ASN A 220 -12.47 15.70 3.95
N HIS A 221 -11.39 14.94 4.19
CA HIS A 221 -10.70 14.82 5.49
C HIS A 221 -9.18 15.07 5.39
N HIS A 222 -8.73 15.84 4.40
CA HIS A 222 -7.31 16.07 4.11
C HIS A 222 -6.59 16.90 5.18
N ASP A 223 -7.31 17.75 5.91
CA ASP A 223 -6.76 18.64 6.95
C ASP A 223 -6.63 17.95 8.32
N GLU A 224 -7.24 16.78 8.48
CA GLU A 224 -7.25 16.07 9.75
C GLU A 224 -6.08 15.07 9.82
N LEU A 225 -5.32 15.11 10.92
CA LEU A 225 -4.38 14.05 11.31
C LEU A 225 -5.17 12.79 11.72
N ASN A 226 -6.04 12.31 10.83
CA ASN A 226 -6.89 11.18 11.11
C ASN A 226 -6.01 9.92 11.25
N PRO A 227 -6.23 9.09 12.29
CA PRO A 227 -5.51 7.84 12.50
C PRO A 227 -5.37 6.99 11.23
N ILE A 228 -6.33 7.05 10.32
CA ILE A 228 -6.33 6.22 9.11
C ILE A 228 -5.40 6.73 8.02
N VAL A 229 -5.28 8.05 7.86
CA VAL A 229 -4.24 8.64 6.99
C VAL A 229 -2.87 8.22 7.50
N GLN A 230 -2.67 8.26 8.82
CA GLN A 230 -1.44 7.78 9.44
C GLN A 230 -1.27 6.27 9.26
N TRP A 231 -2.31 5.45 9.36
CA TRP A 231 -2.19 4.00 9.15
C TRP A 231 -1.77 3.64 7.73
N VAL A 232 -2.32 4.32 6.73
CA VAL A 232 -1.94 4.11 5.32
C VAL A 232 -0.49 4.53 5.05
N ARG A 233 -0.07 5.65 5.62
CA ARG A 233 1.26 6.24 5.31
C ARG A 233 2.40 5.72 6.18
N ARG A 234 2.14 5.47 7.47
CA ARG A 234 3.17 5.19 8.48
C ARG A 234 4.03 3.95 8.20
N PRO A 235 3.50 2.81 7.69
CA PRO A 235 4.35 1.67 7.39
C PRO A 235 5.38 2.00 6.30
N ALA A 236 4.95 2.68 5.24
CA ALA A 236 5.83 3.19 4.20
C ALA A 236 6.83 4.20 4.79
N GLU A 237 6.35 5.21 5.53
CA GLU A 237 7.20 6.23 6.16
C GLU A 237 8.27 5.64 7.09
N LYS A 238 7.92 4.66 7.94
CA LYS A 238 8.87 4.02 8.85
C LYS A 238 9.96 3.25 8.08
N LEU A 239 9.59 2.60 6.99
CA LEU A 239 10.55 1.95 6.10
C LEU A 239 11.44 3.00 5.42
N LEU A 240 10.85 4.10 4.93
CA LEU A 240 11.58 5.24 4.37
C LEU A 240 12.57 5.84 5.37
N GLU A 241 12.15 6.14 6.60
CA GLU A 241 12.99 6.65 7.68
C GLU A 241 14.16 5.69 7.99
N THR A 242 13.89 4.38 7.97
CA THR A 242 14.92 3.35 8.18
C THR A 242 15.95 3.38 7.05
N MET A 243 15.51 3.50 5.81
CA MET A 243 16.39 3.63 4.63
C MET A 243 17.16 4.95 4.65
N GLU A 244 16.47 6.08 4.88
CA GLU A 244 17.04 7.43 4.95
C GLU A 244 18.08 7.56 6.06
N GLY A 245 17.83 6.99 7.25
CA GLY A 245 18.77 7.01 8.36
C GLY A 245 20.08 6.31 8.01
N ALA A 246 19.99 5.13 7.41
CA ALA A 246 21.17 4.37 7.00
C ALA A 246 21.90 5.00 5.79
N ILE A 247 21.17 5.64 4.89
CA ILE A 247 21.72 6.43 3.78
C ILE A 247 22.36 7.75 4.27
N GLY A 248 21.83 8.35 5.34
CA GLY A 248 22.36 9.56 5.95
C GLY A 248 23.79 9.36 6.48
N GLU A 249 24.11 8.15 6.95
CA GLU A 249 25.49 7.76 7.32
C GLU A 249 26.44 7.86 6.12
N LEU A 250 26.03 7.39 4.95
CA LEU A 250 26.82 7.47 3.72
C LEU A 250 27.09 8.91 3.28
N LYS A 251 26.09 9.79 3.42
CA LYS A 251 26.27 11.23 3.15
C LYS A 251 27.27 11.88 4.11
N ARG A 252 27.24 11.50 5.40
CA ARG A 252 28.17 12.01 6.42
C ARG A 252 29.61 11.63 6.11
N TYR A 253 29.87 10.40 5.64
CA TYR A 253 31.22 9.97 5.26
C TYR A 253 31.82 10.85 4.15
N ARG A 254 31.03 11.25 3.15
CA ARG A 254 31.48 12.17 2.09
C ARG A 254 31.83 13.56 2.63
N ILE A 255 30.98 14.13 3.48
CA ILE A 255 31.18 15.49 4.02
C ILE A 255 32.41 15.54 4.93
N ALA A 256 32.67 14.47 5.68
CA ALA A 256 33.79 14.39 6.59
C ALA A 256 35.16 14.23 5.90
N GLY A 257 35.22 14.14 4.55
CA GLY A 257 36.47 14.08 3.79
C GLY A 257 37.34 12.86 4.15
N VAL A 258 36.72 11.78 4.63
CA VAL A 258 37.42 10.59 5.11
C VAL A 258 38.08 9.90 3.91
N SER A 259 39.38 9.63 3.97
CA SER A 259 40.15 8.99 2.88
C SER A 259 39.63 7.60 2.48
N GLN A 260 38.83 6.95 3.34
CA GLN A 260 38.12 5.70 3.06
C GLN A 260 36.95 5.85 2.07
N VAL A 261 36.55 7.09 1.73
CA VAL A 261 35.46 7.36 0.79
C VAL A 261 35.81 6.83 -0.61
N ASP A 262 37.05 6.93 -1.08
CA ASP A 262 37.43 6.42 -2.41
C ASP A 262 37.32 4.89 -2.49
N GLU A 263 37.61 4.19 -1.40
CA GLU A 263 37.44 2.73 -1.29
C GLU A 263 35.96 2.33 -1.21
N LEU A 264 35.16 3.08 -0.44
CA LEU A 264 33.70 2.91 -0.34
C LEU A 264 32.96 3.25 -1.65
N LEU A 265 33.50 4.19 -2.42
CA LEU A 265 32.97 4.62 -3.72
C LEU A 265 33.47 3.73 -4.88
N SER A 266 34.48 2.88 -4.64
CA SER A 266 34.85 1.83 -5.57
C SER A 266 33.66 0.90 -5.84
N ILE A 267 33.63 0.25 -7.01
CA ILE A 267 32.54 -0.66 -7.38
C ILE A 267 32.37 -1.79 -6.34
N GLY A 268 33.50 -2.31 -5.81
CA GLY A 268 33.50 -3.35 -4.78
C GLY A 268 33.04 -2.85 -3.42
N GLY A 269 33.59 -1.73 -2.94
CA GLY A 269 33.20 -1.14 -1.67
C GLY A 269 31.73 -0.72 -1.63
N TRP A 270 31.20 -0.22 -2.75
CA TRP A 270 29.79 0.16 -2.84
C TRP A 270 28.86 -1.03 -2.76
N LYS A 271 29.22 -2.14 -3.43
CA LYS A 271 28.44 -3.38 -3.35
C LYS A 271 28.43 -3.91 -1.92
N LEU A 272 29.58 -3.93 -1.25
CA LEU A 272 29.67 -4.34 0.16
C LEU A 272 28.81 -3.46 1.07
N ALA A 273 28.87 -2.13 0.91
CA ALA A 273 28.04 -1.20 1.67
C ALA A 273 26.53 -1.43 1.43
N GLN A 274 26.14 -1.73 0.19
CA GLN A 274 24.76 -2.07 -0.15
C GLN A 274 24.32 -3.39 0.52
N ASP A 275 25.18 -4.41 0.50
CA ASP A 275 24.92 -5.72 1.11
C ASP A 275 24.79 -5.58 2.64
N GLU A 276 25.68 -4.82 3.28
CA GLU A 276 25.60 -4.50 4.71
C GLU A 276 24.33 -3.74 5.07
N LEU A 277 23.94 -2.76 4.25
CA LEU A 277 22.68 -2.03 4.44
C LEU A 277 21.49 -2.98 4.40
N LEU A 278 21.44 -3.85 3.38
CA LEU A 278 20.36 -4.83 3.23
C LEU A 278 20.27 -5.76 4.45
N ILE A 279 21.41 -6.26 4.93
CA ILE A 279 21.51 -7.09 6.14
C ILE A 279 21.02 -6.34 7.38
N LYS A 280 21.46 -5.08 7.57
CA LYS A 280 21.03 -4.24 8.71
C LYS A 280 19.52 -4.00 8.69
N VAL A 281 18.95 -3.67 7.54
CA VAL A 281 17.51 -3.44 7.37
C VAL A 281 16.72 -4.72 7.67
N ALA A 282 17.10 -5.86 7.06
CA ALA A 282 16.41 -7.13 7.28
C ALA A 282 16.46 -7.56 8.75
N ASN A 283 17.63 -7.50 9.39
CA ASN A 283 17.77 -7.86 10.80
C ASN A 283 17.00 -6.90 11.73
N ARG A 284 16.96 -5.59 11.44
CA ARG A 284 16.18 -4.63 12.22
C ARG A 284 14.68 -4.91 12.15
N ILE A 285 14.18 -5.27 10.97
CA ILE A 285 12.78 -5.66 10.78
C ILE A 285 12.51 -6.98 11.50
N GLY A 286 13.38 -7.98 11.33
CA GLY A 286 13.30 -9.27 12.03
C GLY A 286 13.22 -9.15 13.55
N ALA A 287 14.09 -8.32 14.13
CA ALA A 287 14.07 -8.03 15.56
C ALA A 287 12.73 -7.43 16.02
N GLY A 288 12.13 -6.54 15.20
CA GLY A 288 10.79 -5.99 15.44
C GLY A 288 9.67 -7.04 15.42
N LEU A 289 9.87 -8.15 14.71
CA LEU A 289 8.95 -9.30 14.66
C LEU A 289 9.25 -10.35 15.74
N GLY A 290 10.21 -10.09 16.64
CA GLY A 290 10.62 -11.03 17.69
C GLY A 290 11.51 -12.18 17.18
N LEU A 291 12.09 -12.05 15.99
CA LEU A 291 13.03 -13.02 15.43
C LEU A 291 14.46 -12.64 15.86
N SER A 292 15.23 -13.61 16.34
CA SER A 292 16.67 -13.45 16.59
C SER A 292 17.43 -13.23 15.27
N GLN A 293 18.68 -12.74 15.36
CA GLN A 293 19.55 -12.42 14.21
C GLN A 293 19.35 -13.38 13.03
N LEU A 294 18.69 -12.89 11.98
CA LEU A 294 18.10 -13.71 10.91
C LEU A 294 19.18 -14.28 9.99
N THR A 295 20.06 -13.40 9.53
CA THR A 295 21.15 -13.76 8.62
C THR A 295 22.25 -12.71 8.65
N THR A 296 23.43 -13.15 8.21
CA THR A 296 24.60 -12.32 7.93
C THR A 296 24.93 -12.28 6.44
N SER A 297 24.14 -12.93 5.58
CA SER A 297 24.36 -13.01 4.14
C SER A 297 23.34 -12.18 3.36
N ALA A 298 23.81 -11.29 2.49
CA ALA A 298 22.96 -10.55 1.57
C ALA A 298 22.38 -11.45 0.47
N GLU A 299 23.08 -12.53 0.09
CA GLU A 299 22.60 -13.50 -0.90
C GLU A 299 21.34 -14.23 -0.40
N ASP A 300 21.28 -14.53 0.90
CA ASP A 300 20.09 -15.09 1.52
C ASP A 300 18.91 -14.12 1.41
N ILE A 301 19.15 -12.83 1.64
CA ILE A 301 18.11 -11.81 1.57
C ILE A 301 17.66 -11.62 0.11
N ASP A 302 18.58 -11.59 -0.84
CA ASP A 302 18.25 -11.53 -2.27
C ASP A 302 17.37 -12.71 -2.71
N LYS A 303 17.61 -13.90 -2.13
CA LYS A 303 16.87 -15.12 -2.43
C LYS A 303 15.49 -15.18 -1.76
N PHE A 304 15.41 -14.88 -0.46
CA PHE A 304 14.20 -15.09 0.35
C PHE A 304 13.36 -13.82 0.55
N CYS A 305 13.95 -12.64 0.34
CA CYS A 305 13.29 -11.34 0.44
C CYS A 305 13.53 -10.49 -0.82
N PRO A 306 13.17 -10.99 -2.02
CA PRO A 306 13.53 -10.34 -3.27
C PRO A 306 12.91 -8.94 -3.41
N GLY A 307 11.72 -8.71 -2.85
CA GLY A 307 11.06 -7.41 -2.81
C GLY A 307 11.78 -6.41 -1.92
N LEU A 308 12.08 -6.77 -0.67
CA LEU A 308 12.88 -5.94 0.22
C LEU A 308 14.25 -5.61 -0.40
N SER A 309 14.90 -6.61 -1.01
CA SER A 309 16.16 -6.41 -1.71
C SER A 309 16.02 -5.41 -2.87
N ALA A 310 15.05 -5.62 -3.76
CA ALA A 310 14.80 -4.71 -4.88
C ALA A 310 14.56 -3.27 -4.41
N SER A 311 13.79 -3.09 -3.33
CA SER A 311 13.51 -1.78 -2.74
C SER A 311 14.76 -1.10 -2.19
N VAL A 312 15.46 -1.75 -1.25
CA VAL A 312 16.65 -1.19 -0.58
C VAL A 312 17.77 -0.93 -1.58
N ARG A 313 18.02 -1.88 -2.50
CA ARG A 313 19.09 -1.73 -3.50
C ARG A 313 18.76 -0.61 -4.49
N THR A 314 17.49 -0.39 -4.83
CA THR A 314 17.07 0.74 -5.67
C THR A 314 17.32 2.07 -4.97
N ALA A 315 16.85 2.23 -3.72
CA ALA A 315 17.08 3.44 -2.93
C ALA A 315 18.60 3.73 -2.77
N HIS A 316 19.38 2.70 -2.44
CA HIS A 316 20.83 2.82 -2.29
C HIS A 316 21.53 3.22 -3.60
N THR A 317 21.12 2.65 -4.73
CA THR A 317 21.67 3.02 -6.05
C THR A 317 21.29 4.43 -6.45
N SER A 318 20.07 4.88 -6.14
CA SER A 318 19.66 6.28 -6.37
C SER A 318 20.54 7.26 -5.60
N VAL A 319 20.87 6.93 -4.35
CA VAL A 319 21.83 7.71 -3.54
C VAL A 319 23.21 7.70 -4.17
N ARG A 320 23.69 6.52 -4.61
CA ARG A 320 24.99 6.40 -5.28
C ARG A 320 25.10 7.37 -6.44
N ASN A 321 24.13 7.31 -7.35
CA ASN A 321 24.13 8.09 -8.59
C ASN A 321 24.06 9.60 -8.26
N SER A 322 23.32 9.97 -7.21
CA SER A 322 23.30 11.36 -6.75
C SER A 322 24.64 11.82 -6.15
N LEU A 323 25.36 10.92 -5.46
CA LEU A 323 26.65 11.24 -4.86
C LEU A 323 27.78 11.25 -5.90
N LEU A 324 27.89 10.22 -6.72
CA LEU A 324 29.00 10.01 -7.66
C LEU A 324 28.87 10.82 -8.93
N ASP A 325 27.72 10.76 -9.59
CA ASP A 325 27.59 11.32 -10.93
C ASP A 325 27.37 12.84 -10.89
N GLY A 326 26.94 13.38 -9.75
CA GLY A 326 26.64 14.80 -9.53
C GLY A 326 25.53 15.38 -10.43
N SER A 327 25.06 14.60 -11.40
CA SER A 327 24.13 14.98 -12.47
C SER A 327 22.68 15.04 -12.01
N ARG A 328 22.35 14.35 -10.90
CA ARG A 328 20.99 14.26 -10.35
C ARG A 328 21.01 14.48 -8.85
N LYS A 329 20.20 15.43 -8.37
CA LYS A 329 19.94 15.59 -6.94
C LYS A 329 18.95 14.52 -6.48
N LEU A 330 19.24 13.89 -5.34
CA LEU A 330 18.33 12.97 -4.67
C LEU A 330 17.01 13.68 -4.34
N LYS A 331 15.89 13.07 -4.67
CA LYS A 331 14.54 13.55 -4.40
C LYS A 331 13.83 12.63 -3.42
N LYS A 332 12.83 13.16 -2.70
CA LYS A 332 11.95 12.34 -1.85
C LYS A 332 11.22 11.26 -2.67
N SER A 333 10.86 11.58 -3.92
CA SER A 333 10.23 10.64 -4.86
C SER A 333 11.10 9.41 -5.12
N ASP A 334 12.44 9.52 -5.09
CA ASP A 334 13.34 8.38 -5.35
C ASP A 334 13.16 7.24 -4.34
N PHE A 335 12.78 7.60 -3.11
CA PHE A 335 12.50 6.63 -2.07
C PHE A 335 11.12 6.01 -2.21
N VAL A 336 10.15 6.78 -2.73
CA VAL A 336 8.81 6.25 -3.04
C VAL A 336 8.88 5.30 -4.24
N ASP A 337 9.64 5.66 -5.27
CA ASP A 337 9.95 4.78 -6.40
C ASP A 337 10.56 3.45 -5.91
N ALA A 338 11.47 3.51 -4.93
CA ALA A 338 12.04 2.32 -4.31
C ALA A 338 10.97 1.46 -3.61
N LEU A 339 9.92 2.03 -3.02
CA LEU A 339 8.80 1.25 -2.47
C LEU A 339 8.00 0.54 -3.57
N HIS A 340 7.75 1.20 -4.72
CA HIS A 340 7.14 0.54 -5.88
C HIS A 340 7.98 -0.67 -6.33
N CYS A 341 9.31 -0.54 -6.31
CA CYS A 341 10.23 -1.60 -6.73
C CYS A 341 10.14 -2.88 -5.88
N MET A 342 9.56 -2.81 -4.68
CA MET A 342 9.34 -3.99 -3.82
C MET A 342 8.43 -5.04 -4.48
N TYR A 343 7.50 -4.60 -5.33
CA TYR A 343 6.57 -5.49 -6.03
C TYR A 343 7.15 -6.07 -7.33
N SER A 344 8.22 -5.46 -7.83
CA SER A 344 8.78 -5.80 -9.14
C SER A 344 9.20 -7.27 -9.30
N PRO A 345 9.76 -7.99 -8.29
CA PRO A 345 10.11 -9.41 -8.44
C PRO A 345 8.93 -10.37 -8.58
N TYR A 346 7.72 -9.90 -8.26
CA TYR A 346 6.52 -10.71 -8.13
C TYR A 346 5.56 -10.60 -9.30
N ILE A 347 5.75 -9.61 -10.16
CA ILE A 347 4.86 -9.28 -11.28
C ILE A 347 5.56 -9.49 -12.62
N ASP A 348 4.78 -9.61 -13.70
CA ASP A 348 5.32 -9.97 -15.02
C ASP A 348 5.77 -8.75 -15.82
N VAL A 349 5.08 -7.61 -15.70
CA VAL A 349 5.44 -6.35 -16.40
C VAL A 349 5.47 -5.19 -15.42
N PHE A 350 6.66 -4.70 -15.10
CA PHE A 350 6.89 -3.59 -14.17
C PHE A 350 7.23 -2.31 -14.92
N ARG A 351 6.36 -1.30 -14.84
CA ARG A 351 6.65 0.03 -15.37
C ARG A 351 7.30 0.87 -14.28
N ALA A 352 8.44 1.47 -14.59
CA ALA A 352 9.01 2.61 -13.86
C ALA A 352 9.48 3.69 -14.84
N ASP A 353 9.84 4.87 -14.35
CA ASP A 353 10.48 5.88 -15.21
C ASP A 353 11.82 5.37 -15.77
N LYS A 354 12.39 6.05 -16.77
CA LYS A 354 13.65 5.64 -17.39
C LYS A 354 14.80 5.47 -16.40
N TYR A 355 14.84 6.32 -15.36
CA TYR A 355 15.90 6.30 -14.38
C TYR A 355 15.77 5.09 -13.45
N THR A 356 14.62 4.92 -12.80
CA THR A 356 14.33 3.80 -11.91
C THR A 356 14.36 2.48 -12.66
N ALA A 357 13.83 2.42 -13.88
CA ALA A 357 13.91 1.22 -14.73
C ALA A 357 15.36 0.80 -15.02
N SER A 358 16.30 1.76 -15.20
CA SER A 358 17.71 1.46 -15.40
C SER A 358 18.40 0.86 -14.18
N ILE A 359 17.91 1.18 -12.97
CA ILE A 359 18.40 0.65 -11.70
C ILE A 359 17.80 -0.74 -11.44
N VAL A 360 16.49 -0.92 -11.66
CA VAL A 360 15.75 -2.14 -11.29
C VAL A 360 16.04 -3.30 -12.24
N ARG A 361 16.18 -3.04 -13.54
CA ARG A 361 16.39 -4.10 -14.55
C ARG A 361 17.56 -5.05 -14.22
N PRO A 362 18.77 -4.59 -13.84
CA PRO A 362 19.85 -5.50 -13.46
C PRO A 362 19.58 -6.27 -12.15
N LEU A 363 18.78 -5.72 -11.22
CA LEU A 363 18.37 -6.41 -9.98
C LEU A 363 17.44 -7.58 -10.27
N LEU A 364 16.60 -7.46 -11.30
CA LEU A 364 15.62 -8.48 -11.68
C LEU A 364 16.11 -9.49 -12.72
N LYS A 365 17.43 -9.55 -13.01
CA LYS A 365 17.98 -10.44 -14.06
C LYS A 365 17.63 -11.93 -13.89
N ASN A 366 17.38 -12.36 -12.65
CA ASN A 366 17.02 -13.73 -12.30
C ASN A 366 15.50 -13.92 -12.14
N HIS A 367 14.71 -12.89 -12.39
CA HIS A 367 13.26 -12.89 -12.30
C HIS A 367 12.65 -12.89 -13.71
N ARG A 368 11.38 -13.30 -13.81
CA ARG A 368 10.64 -13.33 -15.09
C ARG A 368 10.07 -11.96 -15.48
N THR A 369 10.33 -10.93 -14.69
CA THR A 369 9.74 -9.60 -14.83
C THR A 369 10.34 -8.83 -16.00
N HIS A 370 9.48 -8.30 -16.87
CA HIS A 370 9.83 -7.34 -17.90
C HIS A 370 9.76 -5.92 -17.34
N VAL A 371 10.92 -5.26 -17.22
CA VAL A 371 11.00 -3.87 -16.75
C VAL A 371 10.89 -2.89 -17.91
N CYS A 372 9.77 -2.16 -17.95
CA CYS A 372 9.44 -1.16 -18.94
C CYS A 372 9.75 0.26 -18.44
N SER A 373 10.40 1.07 -19.29
CA SER A 373 10.73 2.47 -19.00
C SER A 373 9.70 3.48 -19.54
N SER A 374 8.66 3.01 -20.22
CA SER A 374 7.58 3.84 -20.78
C SER A 374 6.30 3.02 -20.99
N LEU A 375 5.16 3.71 -21.07
CA LEU A 375 3.87 3.09 -21.40
C LEU A 375 3.84 2.45 -22.80
N CYS A 376 4.55 3.04 -23.77
CA CYS A 376 4.67 2.45 -25.10
C CYS A 376 5.30 1.05 -25.01
N GLN A 377 6.41 0.93 -24.27
CA GLN A 377 7.07 -0.35 -24.05
C GLN A 377 6.18 -1.35 -23.31
N VAL A 378 5.34 -0.90 -22.36
CA VAL A 378 4.33 -1.77 -21.73
C VAL A 378 3.41 -2.36 -22.79
N THR A 379 2.80 -1.53 -23.64
CA THR A 379 1.88 -2.03 -24.68
C THR A 379 2.54 -2.97 -25.68
N GLU A 380 3.81 -2.73 -26.05
CA GLU A 380 4.58 -3.60 -26.94
C GLU A 380 4.86 -4.96 -26.30
N VAL A 381 5.32 -4.97 -25.04
CA VAL A 381 5.59 -6.21 -24.29
C VAL A 381 4.31 -7.03 -24.14
N LEU A 382 3.19 -6.41 -23.80
CA LEU A 382 1.91 -7.12 -23.66
C LEU A 382 1.48 -7.81 -24.95
N LYS A 383 1.58 -7.12 -26.10
CA LYS A 383 1.29 -7.72 -27.43
C LYS A 383 2.15 -8.96 -27.69
N VAL A 384 3.45 -8.89 -27.38
CA VAL A 384 4.38 -10.00 -27.58
C VAL A 384 4.08 -11.16 -26.65
N MET A 385 3.80 -10.89 -25.37
CA MET A 385 3.49 -11.93 -24.38
C MET A 385 2.19 -12.65 -24.70
N GLU A 386 1.17 -11.93 -25.17
CA GLU A 386 -0.08 -12.55 -25.61
C GLU A 386 0.08 -13.38 -26.88
N ALA A 387 0.82 -12.87 -27.88
CA ALA A 387 1.10 -13.63 -29.10
C ALA A 387 1.80 -14.97 -28.80
N LYS A 388 2.66 -15.01 -27.77
CA LYS A 388 3.32 -16.24 -27.30
C LYS A 388 2.40 -17.11 -26.46
N GLY A 389 1.58 -16.53 -25.60
CA GLY A 389 0.65 -17.27 -24.73
C GLY A 389 -0.58 -17.86 -25.43
N VAL A 390 -0.82 -17.54 -26.70
CA VAL A 390 -1.84 -18.17 -27.57
C VAL A 390 -1.27 -19.36 -28.35
N ALA A 391 0.05 -19.55 -28.35
CA ALA A 391 0.73 -20.61 -29.11
C ALA A 391 1.06 -21.86 -28.28
N ASP A 392 0.83 -21.83 -26.97
CA ASP A 392 0.88 -22.96 -26.03
C ASP A 392 -0.56 -23.31 -25.59
#